data_AF-A0A974DXD6-F1
#
_entry.id   AF-A0A974DXD6-F1
#
_cell.length_a   1.000
_cell.length_b   1.000
_cell.length_c   1.000
_cell.angle_alpha   90.00
_cell.angle_beta   90.00
_cell.angle_gamma   90.00
#
_symmetry.space_group_name_H-M   'P 1'
#
loop_
_entity.id
_entity.type
_entity.pdbx_description
1 polymer ?
#
loop_
_entity_poly.entity_id
_entity_poly.type
_entity_poly.pdbx_seq_one_letter_code
_entity_poly.pdbx_strand_id
1 'polypeptide(L)'
;MKCNIQYVGSTTRNLKCRMREHIHSIETQSNSTTVSRHFLECSNGDVANLKIQGIEKIYQSLRGGDKAVKLRYREAFWIFTLDTRQPKGLNFRFDVVCHV
;
A
#
# COMPACT_ATOMS: atom_id res chain seq x y z
N MET A 1 10.10 5.74 18.40
CA MET A 1 10.66 5.94 17.04
C MET A 1 10.15 4.78 16.21
N LYS A 2 9.14 4.99 15.38
CA LYS A 2 9.29 5.47 13.99
C LYS A 2 10.13 4.48 13.18
N CYS A 3 9.58 3.29 12.90
CA CYS A 3 10.23 2.29 12.06
C CYS A 3 10.62 2.89 10.70
N ASN A 4 9.95 3.99 10.27
CA ASN A 4 10.19 4.71 9.02
C ASN A 4 10.12 3.77 7.80
N ILE A 5 9.39 2.66 7.95
CA ILE A 5 9.16 1.67 6.92
C ILE A 5 7.89 2.08 6.17
N GLN A 6 7.93 1.92 4.85
CA GLN A 6 6.85 2.33 3.96
C GLN A 6 6.18 1.12 3.31
N TYR A 7 4.90 1.30 2.95
CA TYR A 7 4.11 0.38 2.14
C TYR A 7 3.49 1.16 0.98
N VAL A 8 3.57 0.60 -0.23
CA VAL A 8 2.85 1.12 -1.40
C VAL A 8 1.76 0.13 -1.78
N GLY A 9 0.57 0.66 -2.02
CA GLY A 9 -0.56 -0.12 -2.51
C GLY A 9 -1.37 0.67 -3.53
N SER A 10 -2.13 -0.02 -4.37
CA SER A 10 -3.09 0.59 -5.29
C SER A 10 -4.54 0.32 -4.91
N THR A 11 -5.46 1.12 -5.46
CA THR A 11 -6.90 0.90 -5.34
C THR A 11 -7.63 1.43 -6.57
N THR A 12 -8.60 0.64 -7.07
CA THR A 12 -9.57 1.08 -8.08
C THR A 12 -10.73 1.85 -7.44
N ARG A 13 -10.95 1.67 -6.13
CA ARG A 13 -12.00 2.29 -5.32
C ARG A 13 -11.57 3.67 -4.83
N ASN A 14 -12.48 4.37 -4.13
CA ASN A 14 -12.14 5.62 -3.48
C ASN A 14 -11.00 5.41 -2.45
N LEU A 15 -9.99 6.27 -2.48
CA LEU A 15 -8.83 6.22 -1.59
C LEU A 15 -9.26 6.21 -0.11
N LYS A 16 -10.25 7.03 0.28
CA LYS A 16 -10.78 7.10 1.65
C LYS A 16 -11.35 5.77 2.15
N CYS A 17 -11.90 4.93 1.27
CA CYS A 17 -12.40 3.62 1.66
C CYS A 17 -11.24 2.66 1.93
N ARG A 18 -10.25 2.62 1.04
CA ARG A 18 -9.05 1.78 1.21
C ARG A 18 -8.27 2.16 2.48
N MET A 19 -8.18 3.46 2.79
CA MET A 19 -7.56 3.95 4.02
C MET A 19 -8.29 3.47 5.27
N ARG A 20 -9.63 3.54 5.27
CA ARG A 20 -10.45 3.04 6.40
C ARG A 20 -10.27 1.55 6.64
N GLU A 21 -10.13 0.75 5.59
CA GLU A 21 -9.87 -0.69 5.72
C GLU A 21 -8.53 -0.98 6.40
N HIS A 22 -7.47 -0.25 6.03
CA HIS A 22 -6.16 -0.37 6.68
C HIS A 22 -6.22 0.08 8.15
N ILE A 23 -6.86 1.21 8.44
CA ILE A 23 -7.06 1.70 9.81
C ILE A 23 -7.80 0.66 10.64
N HIS A 24 -8.95 0.19 10.15
CA HIS A 24 -9.76 -0.81 10.86
C HIS A 24 -9.00 -2.11 11.11
N SER A 25 -8.20 -2.56 10.15
CA SER A 25 -7.36 -3.76 10.32
C SER A 25 -6.37 -3.59 11.47
N ILE A 26 -5.74 -2.42 11.58
CA ILE A 26 -4.80 -2.09 12.66
C ILE A 26 -5.52 -2.00 14.01
N GLU A 27 -6.65 -1.30 14.07
CA GLU A 27 -7.44 -1.13 15.30
C GLU A 27 -7.97 -2.48 15.84
N THR A 28 -8.36 -3.37 14.93
CA THR A 28 -8.81 -4.74 15.27
C THR A 28 -7.65 -5.72 15.46
N GLN A 29 -6.40 -5.25 15.37
CA GLN A 29 -5.19 -6.05 15.54
C GLN A 29 -5.16 -7.28 14.61
N SER A 30 -5.71 -7.13 13.40
CA SER A 30 -5.79 -8.21 12.42
C SER A 30 -4.41 -8.53 11.85
N ASN A 31 -4.05 -9.81 11.76
CA ASN A 31 -2.80 -10.25 11.10
C ASN A 31 -2.95 -10.50 9.59
N SER A 32 -4.08 -10.10 9.00
CA SER A 32 -4.43 -10.36 7.60
C SER A 32 -3.63 -9.54 6.59
N THR A 33 -3.18 -8.33 6.96
CA THR A 33 -2.40 -7.45 6.07
C THR A 33 -0.99 -7.25 6.62
N THR A 34 -0.01 -7.04 5.73
CA THR A 34 1.38 -6.75 6.12
C THR A 34 1.49 -5.48 6.97
N VAL A 35 0.72 -4.45 6.60
CA VAL A 35 0.65 -3.19 7.35
C VAL A 35 0.15 -3.45 8.77
N SER A 36 -0.98 -4.12 8.93
CA SER A 36 -1.56 -4.36 10.25
C SER A 36 -0.67 -5.23 11.13
N ARG A 37 -0.11 -6.30 10.57
CA ARG A 37 0.86 -7.17 11.26
C ARG A 37 2.06 -6.38 11.77
N HIS A 38 2.64 -5.51 10.93
CA HIS A 38 3.77 -4.66 11.34
C HIS A 38 3.39 -3.70 12.49
N PHE A 39 2.21 -3.07 12.42
CA PHE A 39 1.73 -2.20 13.50
C PHE A 39 1.51 -2.96 14.80
N LEU A 40 1.02 -4.20 14.74
CA LEU A 40 0.88 -5.05 15.92
C LEU A 40 2.25 -5.34 16.55
N GLU A 41 3.23 -5.72 15.74
CA GLU A 41 4.59 -6.07 16.19
C GLU A 41 5.39 -4.86 16.72
N CYS A 42 5.26 -3.70 16.08
CA CYS A 42 6.14 -2.55 16.33
C CYS A 42 5.51 -1.44 17.18
N SER A 43 4.18 -1.33 17.21
CA SER A 43 3.47 -0.26 17.93
C SER A 43 2.22 -0.75 18.67
N ASN A 44 2.08 -2.06 18.92
CA ASN A 44 0.94 -2.65 19.59
C ASN A 44 -0.43 -2.26 18.95
N GLY A 45 -0.45 -2.01 17.64
CA GLY A 45 -1.65 -1.59 16.91
C GLY A 45 -1.99 -0.10 17.01
N ASP A 46 -1.08 0.78 17.46
CA ASP A 46 -1.37 2.22 17.58
C ASP A 46 -1.44 2.95 16.22
N VAL A 47 -2.66 3.29 15.79
CA VAL A 47 -2.96 4.03 14.56
C VAL A 47 -2.43 5.46 14.57
N ALA A 48 -2.14 6.06 15.72
CA ALA A 48 -1.57 7.42 15.78
C ALA A 48 -0.20 7.52 15.06
N ASN A 49 0.47 6.38 14.87
CA ASN A 49 1.74 6.30 14.12
C ASN A 49 1.55 6.17 12.60
N LEU A 50 0.32 6.01 12.11
CA LEU A 50 0.03 5.85 10.69
C LEU A 50 0.02 7.20 9.97
N LYS A 51 0.82 7.29 8.89
CA LYS A 51 0.80 8.41 7.95
C LYS A 51 0.43 7.89 6.58
N ILE A 52 -0.47 8.60 5.89
CA ILE A 52 -0.95 8.20 4.57
C ILE A 52 -0.81 9.38 3.62
N GLN A 53 -0.30 9.10 2.43
CA GLN A 53 -0.14 10.07 1.36
C GLN A 53 -0.60 9.47 0.04
N GLY A 54 -1.37 10.23 -0.74
CA GLY A 54 -1.65 9.88 -2.13
C GLY A 54 -0.44 10.22 -3.00
N ILE A 55 0.04 9.25 -3.79
CA ILE A 55 1.22 9.45 -4.66
C ILE A 55 0.79 9.90 -6.06
N GLU A 56 -0.12 9.16 -6.69
CA GLU A 56 -0.54 9.41 -8.07
C GLU A 56 -2.02 9.04 -8.25
N LYS A 57 -2.77 9.89 -8.97
CA LYS A 57 -4.14 9.58 -9.39
C LYS A 57 -4.17 9.14 -10.84
N ILE A 58 -4.55 7.89 -11.07
CA ILE A 58 -4.71 7.34 -12.42
C ILE A 58 -6.09 7.70 -12.98
N TYR A 59 -6.10 8.54 -14.02
CA TYR A 59 -7.28 8.85 -14.80
C TYR A 59 -7.54 7.78 -15.87
N GLN A 60 -8.82 7.54 -16.15
CA GLN A 60 -9.21 6.68 -17.25
C GLN A 60 -8.89 7.36 -18.58
N SER A 61 -8.34 6.58 -19.52
CA SER A 61 -8.00 7.08 -20.85
C SER A 61 -9.28 7.33 -21.65
N LEU A 62 -9.31 8.45 -22.40
CA LEU A 62 -10.39 8.77 -23.35
C LEU A 62 -10.53 7.72 -24.45
N ARG A 63 -9.44 7.01 -24.78
CA ARG A 63 -9.39 5.97 -25.80
C ARG A 63 -9.70 4.56 -25.24
N GLY A 64 -10.21 4.48 -24.01
CA GLY A 64 -10.39 3.21 -23.30
C GLY A 64 -9.08 2.64 -22.76
N GLY A 65 -9.11 1.38 -22.34
CA GLY A 65 -7.99 0.67 -21.73
C GLY A 65 -8.25 0.27 -20.28
N ASP A 66 -7.61 -0.82 -19.85
CA ASP A 66 -7.82 -1.37 -18.52
C ASP A 66 -7.08 -0.54 -17.45
N LYS A 67 -7.86 0.20 -16.67
CA LYS A 67 -7.36 1.00 -15.55
C LYS A 67 -6.66 0.13 -14.49
N ALA A 68 -7.11 -1.11 -14.28
CA ALA A 68 -6.50 -2.02 -13.32
C ALA A 68 -5.08 -2.41 -13.75
N VAL A 69 -4.87 -2.69 -15.05
CA VAL A 69 -3.52 -2.96 -15.59
C VAL A 69 -2.60 -1.75 -15.38
N LYS A 70 -3.08 -0.54 -15.69
CA LYS A 70 -2.29 0.68 -15.47
C LYS A 70 -1.98 0.92 -13.98
N LEU A 71 -2.93 0.65 -13.09
CA LEU A 71 -2.71 0.74 -11.65
C LEU A 71 -1.63 -0.24 -11.17
N ARG A 72 -1.68 -1.50 -11.60
CA ARG A 72 -0.66 -2.52 -11.26
C ARG A 72 0.74 -2.10 -11.73
N TYR A 73 0.85 -1.59 -12.96
CA TYR A 73 2.12 -1.11 -13.49
C TYR A 73 2.67 0.08 -12.68
N ARG A 74 1.81 1.04 -12.32
CA ARG A 74 2.23 2.21 -11.53
C ARG A 74 2.51 1.86 -10.08
N GLU A 75 1.79 0.92 -9.49
CA GLU A 75 2.09 0.34 -8.17
C GLU A 75 3.49 -0.27 -8.15
N ALA A 76 3.80 -1.14 -9.11
CA ALA A 76 5.14 -1.70 -9.27
C ALA A 76 6.21 -0.60 -9.40
N PHE A 77 6.00 0.38 -10.28
CA PHE A 77 6.90 1.52 -10.46
C PHE A 77 7.18 2.25 -9.13
N TRP A 78 6.15 2.56 -8.34
CA TRP A 78 6.31 3.25 -7.06
C TRP A 78 6.94 2.38 -5.97
N ILE A 79 6.63 1.07 -5.93
CA ILE A 79 7.31 0.11 -5.04
C ILE A 79 8.83 0.12 -5.29
N PHE A 80 9.25 0.12 -6.56
CA PHE A 80 10.67 0.21 -6.90
C PHE A 80 11.27 1.58 -6.61
N THR A 81 10.58 2.65 -7.00
CA THR A 81 11.08 4.02 -6.89
C THR A 81 11.27 4.45 -5.44
N LEU A 82 10.37 4.02 -4.54
CA LEU A 82 10.40 4.34 -3.12
C LEU A 82 11.10 3.26 -2.26
N ASP A 83 11.66 2.23 -2.89
CA ASP A 83 12.34 1.09 -2.25
C ASP A 83 11.54 0.45 -1.10
N THR A 84 10.22 0.27 -1.31
CA THR A 84 9.31 -0.22 -0.24
C THR A 84 9.26 -1.74 -0.12
N ARG A 85 10.22 -2.46 -0.71
CA ARG A 85 10.30 -3.93 -0.62
C ARG A 85 11.04 -4.38 0.63
N GLN A 86 10.67 -5.53 1.16
CA GLN A 86 11.38 -6.16 2.26
C GLN A 86 12.86 -6.46 1.89
N PRO A 87 13.81 -6.17 2.80
CA PRO A 87 13.59 -5.84 4.22
C PRO A 87 13.42 -4.34 4.54
N LYS A 88 13.57 -3.43 3.58
CA LYS A 88 13.55 -1.98 3.83
C LYS A 88 12.14 -1.38 3.87
N GLY A 89 11.18 -2.07 3.28
CA GLY A 89 9.76 -1.71 3.27
C GLY A 89 8.84 -2.89 3.58
N LEU A 90 7.53 -2.67 3.52
CA LEU A 90 6.50 -3.66 3.87
C LEU A 90 5.93 -4.42 2.66
N ASN A 91 6.28 -4.04 1.42
CA ASN A 91 5.91 -4.83 0.25
C ASN A 91 6.78 -6.09 0.17
N PHE A 92 6.17 -7.24 -0.10
CA PHE A 92 6.92 -8.47 -0.34
C PHE A 92 7.70 -8.38 -1.65
N ARG A 93 8.77 -9.17 -1.77
CA ARG A 93 9.56 -9.27 -3.00
C ARG A 93 8.72 -9.67 -4.22
N PHE A 94 7.62 -10.38 -3.99
CA PHE A 94 6.71 -10.89 -5.01
C PHE A 94 5.49 -9.99 -5.27
N ASP A 95 5.34 -8.86 -4.57
CA ASP A 95 4.23 -7.91 -4.80
C ASP A 95 4.32 -7.20 -6.16
N VAL A 96 5.40 -7.44 -6.90
CA VAL A 96 5.61 -6.95 -8.26
C VAL A 96 5.39 -8.08 -9.25
N VAL A 97 4.17 -8.17 -9.79
CA VAL A 97 3.93 -9.05 -10.96
C VAL A 97 4.40 -8.32 -12.21
N CYS A 98 5.55 -8.74 -12.75
CA CYS A 98 5.98 -8.30 -14.08
C CYS A 98 4.92 -8.72 -15.10
N HIS A 99 4.22 -7.76 -15.70
CA HIS A 99 3.38 -8.01 -16.87
C HIS A 99 4.33 -8.00 -18.08
N VAL A 100 4.51 -9.17 -18.68
CA VAL A 100 5.24 -9.38 -19.94
C VAL A 100 4.31 -9.06 -21.11
#